data_AF-A0A0M6YGC4-F1
#
_entry.id   AF-A0A0M6YGC4-F1
#
_cell.length_a   1.000
_cell.length_b   1.000
_cell.length_c   1.000
_cell.angle_alpha   90.00
_cell.angle_beta   90.00
_cell.angle_gamma   90.00
#
_symmetry.space_group_name_H-M   'P 1'
#
loop_
_entity.id
_entity.type
_entity.pdbx_description
1 polymer ?
#
loop_
_entity_poly.entity_id
_entity_poly.type
_entity_poly.pdbx_seq_one_letter_code
_entity_poly.pdbx_strand_id
1 'polypeptide(L)' 'MTKDWIIDVLGDLRGFARANGLPTLAEELEGALAVAALEIAQPPTGQAERDGAETGRLAESARMCG' A
#
# COMPACT_ATOMS: atom_id res chain seq x y z
N MET A 1 9.68 10.83 -2.61
CA MET A 1 8.56 11.74 -2.28
C MET A 1 7.72 11.03 -1.24
N THR A 2 7.55 11.64 -0.07
CA THR A 2 6.79 11.05 1.04
C THR A 2 5.29 11.02 0.69
N LYS A 3 4.58 10.00 1.14
CA LYS A 3 3.15 9.82 0.84
C LYS A 3 2.23 10.76 1.63
N ASP A 4 2.78 11.66 2.44
CA ASP A 4 2.07 12.52 3.40
C ASP A 4 0.96 13.37 2.79
N TRP A 5 1.09 13.76 1.52
CA TRP A 5 0.08 14.55 0.78
C TRP A 5 -1.30 13.89 0.77
N ILE A 6 -1.37 12.55 0.90
CA ILE A 6 -2.64 11.82 0.88
C ILE A 6 -3.47 12.12 2.13
N ILE A 7 -2.82 12.43 3.27
CA ILE A 7 -3.52 12.74 4.52
C ILE A 7 -4.30 14.05 4.36
N ASP A 8 -3.68 15.06 3.75
CA ASP A 8 -4.32 16.34 3.48
C ASP A 8 -5.53 16.16 2.55
N VAL A 9 -5.36 15.41 1.45
CA VAL A 9 -6.45 15.16 0.49
C VAL A 9 -7.61 14.38 1.11
N LEU A 10 -7.32 13.34 1.89
CA LEU A 10 -8.36 12.58 2.60
C LEU A 10 -9.06 13.43 3.65
N GLY A 11 -8.33 14.34 4.31
CA GLY A 11 -8.88 15.33 5.24
C GLY A 11 -9.86 16.29 4.56
N ASP A 12 -9.48 16.84 3.41
CA ASP A 12 -10.31 17.74 2.61
C ASP A 12 -11.59 17.03 2.12
N LEU A 13 -11.46 15.81 1.61
CA LEU A 13 -12.61 15.01 1.18
C LEU A 13 -13.55 14.68 2.34
N ARG A 14 -13.03 14.40 3.54
CA ARG A 14 -13.86 14.17 4.73
C ARG A 14 -14.60 15.43 5.12
N GLY A 15 -13.94 16.59 5.07
CA GLY A 15 -14.54 17.90 5.30
C GLY A 15 -15.68 18.18 4.31
N PHE A 16 -15.44 17.94 3.02
CA PHE A 16 -16.45 18.03 1.98
C PHE A 16 -17.64 17.10 2.25
N ALA A 17 -17.40 15.83 2.58
CA ALA A 17 -18.46 14.87 2.87
C ALA A 17 -19.35 15.32 4.04
N ARG A 18 -18.75 15.82 5.12
CA ARG A 18 -19.48 16.38 6.28
C ARG A 18 -20.30 17.60 5.89
N ALA A 19 -19.72 18.54 5.15
CA ALA A 19 -20.39 19.76 4.72
C ALA A 19 -21.59 19.50 3.79
N ASN A 20 -21.58 18.38 3.06
CA ASN A 20 -22.61 18.03 2.08
C ASN A 20 -23.60 16.95 2.57
N GLY A 21 -23.58 16.60 3.86
CA GLY A 21 -24.53 15.64 4.42
C GLY A 21 -24.32 14.21 3.89
N LEU A 22 -23.06 13.82 3.67
CA LEU A 22 -22.66 12.47 3.23
C LEU A 22 -22.02 11.70 4.39
N PRO A 23 -22.79 11.26 5.41
CA PRO A 23 -22.24 10.72 6.65
C PRO A 23 -21.46 9.42 6.45
N THR A 24 -21.98 8.49 5.64
CA THR A 24 -21.31 7.22 5.32
C THR A 24 -19.95 7.46 4.66
N LEU A 25 -19.89 8.40 3.71
CA LEU A 25 -18.62 8.74 3.06
C LEU A 25 -17.62 9.36 4.04
N ALA A 26 -18.09 10.21 4.95
CA ALA A 26 -17.23 10.81 5.97
C ALA A 26 -16.65 9.75 6.95
N GLU A 27 -17.43 8.72 7.28
CA GLU A 27 -17.01 7.59 8.12
C GLU A 27 -15.97 6.72 7.42
N GLU A 28 -16.22 6.33 6.15
CA GLU A 28 -15.25 5.58 5.35
C GLU A 28 -13.92 6.34 5.19
N LEU A 29 -13.99 7.66 4.97
CA LEU A 29 -12.80 8.51 4.87
C LEU A 29 -12.07 8.64 6.20
N GLU A 30 -12.75 8.56 7.34
CA GLU A 30 -12.13 8.52 8.66
C GLU A 30 -11.35 7.21 8.86
N GLY A 31 -11.89 6.08 8.40
CA GLY A 31 -11.17 4.80 8.35
C GLY A 31 -9.95 4.84 7.44
N ALA A 32 -10.10 5.40 6.23
CA ALA A 32 -8.99 5.55 5.28
C ALA A 32 -7.86 6.43 5.83
N LEU A 33 -8.19 7.54 6.52
CA LEU A 33 -7.21 8.39 7.21
C LEU A 33 -6.40 7.60 8.24
N ALA A 34 -7.05 6.75 9.03
CA ALA A 34 -6.38 5.93 10.04
C ALA A 34 -5.39 4.93 9.42
N VAL A 35 -5.80 4.24 8.34
CA VAL A 35 -4.93 3.30 7.60
C VAL A 35 -3.75 4.03 6.97
N ALA A 36 -4.00 5.15 6.30
CA ALA A 36 -2.95 5.93 5.65
C ALA A 36 -1.92 6.45 6.66
N ALA A 37 -2.36 6.98 7.81
CA ALA A 37 -1.46 7.45 8.86
C ALA A 37 -0.59 6.31 9.40
N LEU A 38 -1.17 5.11 9.56
CA LEU A 38 -0.44 3.93 10.01
C LEU A 38 0.61 3.48 8.99
N GLU A 39 0.27 3.41 7.70
CA GLU A 39 1.19 2.99 6.65
C GLU A 39 2.35 3.98 6.43
N ILE A 40 2.08 5.28 6.58
CA ILE A 40 3.08 6.34 6.41
C ILE A 40 4.05 6.37 7.60
N ALA A 41 3.54 6.12 8.82
CA ALA A 41 4.37 6.07 10.03
C ALA A 41 5.26 4.82 10.10
N GLN A 42 4.90 3.74 9.38
CA GLN A 42 5.70 2.53 9.33
C GLN A 42 6.92 2.73 8.43
N PRO A 43 8.14 2.40 8.92
CA PRO A 43 9.30 2.31 8.04
C PRO A 43 9.04 1.23 6.99
N PRO A 44 9.62 1.33 5.77
CA PRO A 44 9.46 0.32 4.74
C PRO A 44 10.10 -0.98 5.21
N THR A 45 9.36 -1.81 5.94
CA THR A 45 9.76 -3.17 6.27
C THR A 45 9.47 -4.03 5.05
N GLY A 46 10.49 -4.19 4.20
CA GLY A 46 10.60 -5.25 3.20
C GLY A 46 9.30 -5.57 2.48
N GLN A 47 8.88 -4.69 1.57
CA GLN A 47 8.29 -5.21 0.35
C GLN A 47 9.41 -6.03 -0.30
N ALA A 48 9.46 -7.34 0.01
CA ALA A 48 10.17 -8.27 -0.81
C ALA A 48 9.62 -8.05 -2.21
N GLU A 49 10.41 -7.38 -3.03
CA GLU A 49 10.31 -7.36 -4.47
C GLU A 49 10.14 -8.82 -4.89
N ARG A 50 8.88 -9.26 -5.01
CA ARG A 50 8.54 -10.37 -5.89
C ARG A 50 8.51 -9.79 -7.30
N ASP A 51 9.64 -9.21 -7.69
CA ASP A 51 9.98 -9.03 -9.08
C ASP A 51 10.12 -10.44 -9.63
N GLY A 52 9.24 -10.77 -10.58
CA GLY A 52 9.30 -12.02 -11.30
C GLY A 52 10.64 -12.14 -12.00
N ALA A 53 11.48 -13.04 -11.49
CA ALA A 53 12.64 -13.54 -12.21
C ALA A 53 12.57 -15.07 -12.30
N GLU A 54 12.36 -15.51 -13.55
CA GLU A 54 12.95 -16.71 -14.13
C GLU A 54 12.31 -18.07 -13.80
N THR A 55 11.19 -18.32 -14.49
CA THR A 55 10.97 -19.61 -15.16
C THR A 55 12.20 -19.94 -16.02
N GLY A 56 12.99 -20.92 -15.60
CA GLY A 56 13.95 -21.60 -16.49
C GLY A 56 15.38 -21.70 -15.96
N ARG A 57 15.68 -22.84 -15.33
CA ARG A 57 16.94 -23.63 -15.40
C ARG A 57 17.30 -24.23 -14.04
N LEU A 58 16.75 -25.40 -13.75
CA LEU A 58 17.49 -26.51 -13.14
C LEU A 58 16.99 -27.84 -13.73
N ALA A 59 17.07 -27.92 -15.05
CA ALA A 59 17.05 -29.19 -15.77
C ALA A 59 18.45 -29.47 -16.36
N GLU A 60 19.53 -29.29 -15.58
CA GLU A 60 20.88 -29.68 -16.03
C GLU A 60 21.90 -29.79 -14.87
N SER A 61 21.72 -30.72 -13.92
CA SER A 61 22.79 -31.09 -12.97
C SER A 61 22.63 -32.51 -12.36
N ALA A 62 22.05 -33.45 -13.10
CA ALA A 62 22.05 -34.88 -12.71
C ALA A 62 22.66 -35.80 -13.80
N ARG A 63 23.54 -35.24 -14.65
CA ARG A 63 24.47 -35.99 -15.50
C ARG A 63 25.88 -35.46 -15.29
N MET A 64 26.49 -35.77 -14.14
CA MET A 64 27.96 -35.89 -13.96
C MET A 64 28.32 -35.87 -12.47
N CYS A 65 28.20 -37.03 -11.83
CA CYS A 65 29.01 -37.56 -10.71
C CYS A 65 28.47 -38.99 -10.58
N GLY A 66 29.10 -39.99 -11.19
CA GLY A 66 30.33 -40.60 -10.70
C GLY A 66 29.93 -41.95 -10.14
#